data_AF-A0A0M0GBP3-F1
#
_entry.id   AF-A0A0M0GBP3-F1
#
_cell.length_a   1.000
_cell.length_b   1.000
_cell.length_c   1.000
_cell.angle_alpha   90.00
_cell.angle_beta   90.00
_cell.angle_gamma   90.00
#
_symmetry.space_group_name_H-M   'P 1'
#
loop_
_entity.id
_entity.type
_entity.pdbx_description
1 polymer ?
#
loop_
_entity_poly.entity_id
_entity_poly.type
_entity_poly.pdbx_seq_one_letter_code
_entity_poly.pdbx_strand_id
1 'polypeptide(L)'
;MKILLYDANKTVIDVIDNVQKPYVEDDNIFWVEGSLLGVKVQYSIVDDTVEVIKGDTMTEEIINSDKKSECISEKDRLTQENAELRSRLEIAELAIISLMDSMPM
;
A
#
# COMPACT_ATOMS: atom_id res chain seq x y z
N MET A 1 -9.19 6.79 0.90
CA MET A 1 -7.90 7.44 1.20
C MET A 1 -7.73 8.58 0.22
N LYS A 2 -6.83 9.50 0.51
CA LYS A 2 -6.48 10.60 -0.39
C LYS A 2 -4.96 10.72 -0.51
N ILE A 3 -4.51 11.26 -1.64
CA ILE A 3 -3.10 11.61 -1.86
C ILE A 3 -2.98 13.12 -1.73
N LEU A 4 -2.12 13.57 -0.83
CA LEU A 4 -1.78 14.97 -0.63
C LEU A 4 -0.45 15.25 -1.31
N LEU A 5 -0.41 16.23 -2.21
CA LEU A 5 0.83 16.71 -2.83
C LEU A 5 1.21 18.03 -2.17
N TYR A 6 2.45 18.17 -1.72
CA TYR A 6 2.91 19.39 -1.04
C TYR A 6 4.32 19.82 -1.45
N ASP A 7 4.58 21.12 -1.30
CA ASP A 7 5.85 21.74 -1.68
C ASP A 7 6.93 21.59 -0.58
N ALA A 8 8.11 22.14 -0.84
CA ALA A 8 9.20 22.17 0.14
C ALA A 8 8.87 22.96 1.42
N ASN A 9 7.91 23.89 1.35
CA ASN A 9 7.42 24.68 2.48
C ASN A 9 6.28 23.99 3.23
N LYS A 10 5.99 22.72 2.91
CA LYS A 10 4.88 21.93 3.47
C LYS A 10 3.50 22.48 3.09
N THR A 11 3.38 23.33 2.07
CA THR A 11 2.09 23.82 1.58
C THR A 11 1.49 22.82 0.61
N VAL A 12 0.22 22.44 0.84
CA VAL A 12 -0.52 21.50 0.00
C VAL A 12 -0.84 22.15 -1.34
N ILE A 13 -0.25 21.60 -2.40
CA ILE A 13 -0.41 22.04 -3.78
C ILE A 13 -1.67 21.43 -4.39
N ASP A 14 -1.95 20.18 -4.04
CA ASP A 14 -3.08 19.44 -4.59
C ASP A 14 -3.55 18.31 -3.68
N VAL A 15 -4.81 17.94 -3.84
CA VAL A 15 -5.46 16.85 -3.11
C VAL A 15 -6.18 15.96 -4.10
N ILE A 16 -5.84 14.68 -4.11
CA ILE A 16 -6.51 13.67 -4.93
C ILE A 16 -7.35 12.81 -3.99
N ASP A 17 -8.67 12.96 -4.06
CA ASP A 17 -9.64 12.24 -3.23
C ASP A 17 -10.02 10.88 -3.83
N ASN A 18 -10.73 10.06 -3.04
CA ASN A 18 -11.29 8.76 -3.43
C ASN A 18 -10.25 7.75 -3.93
N VAL A 19 -9.03 7.83 -3.41
CA VAL A 19 -7.95 6.89 -3.72
C VAL A 19 -8.23 5.56 -3.03
N GLN A 20 -8.45 4.52 -3.83
CA GLN A 20 -8.72 3.15 -3.36
C GLN A 20 -7.56 2.22 -3.64
N LYS A 21 -7.09 1.52 -2.60
CA LYS A 21 -5.97 0.56 -2.66
C LYS A 21 -4.75 1.13 -3.39
N PRO A 22 -4.20 2.28 -2.93
CA PRO A 22 -3.00 2.82 -3.54
C PRO A 22 -1.81 1.87 -3.37
N TYR A 23 -0.95 1.81 -4.38
CA TYR A 23 0.35 1.17 -4.31
C TYR A 23 1.39 2.06 -4.99
N VAL A 24 2.62 2.00 -4.49
CA VAL A 24 3.74 2.82 -4.98
C VAL A 24 4.73 1.93 -5.73
N GLU A 25 5.14 2.38 -6.91
CA GLU A 25 6.20 1.76 -7.70
C GLU A 25 7.13 2.86 -8.21
N ASP A 26 8.33 2.94 -7.63
CA ASP A 26 9.31 4.00 -7.84
C ASP A 26 8.70 5.41 -7.62
N ASP A 27 8.71 6.26 -8.65
CA ASP A 27 8.15 7.62 -8.64
C ASP A 27 6.67 7.64 -9.06
N ASN A 28 6.02 6.49 -9.16
CA ASN A 28 4.63 6.38 -9.61
C ASN A 28 3.73 5.88 -8.48
N ILE A 29 2.53 6.44 -8.43
CA ILE A 29 1.47 6.03 -7.51
C ILE A 29 0.31 5.52 -8.35
N PHE A 30 -0.18 4.33 -8.06
CA PHE A 30 -1.29 3.72 -8.76
C PHE A 30 -2.41 3.39 -7.78
N TRP A 31 -3.65 3.46 -8.24
CA TRP A 31 -4.83 3.05 -7.49
C TRP A 31 -5.87 2.49 -8.46
N VAL A 32 -6.97 1.96 -7.94
CA VAL A 32 -7.98 1.23 -8.75
C VAL A 32 -8.49 2.04 -9.94
N GLU A 33 -8.69 3.35 -9.77
CA GLU A 33 -9.33 4.21 -10.75
C GLU A 33 -8.35 5.16 -11.47
N GLY A 34 -7.05 5.06 -11.21
CA GLY A 34 -6.11 6.00 -11.82
C GLY A 34 -4.66 5.79 -11.42
N SER A 35 -3.83 6.69 -11.95
CA SER A 35 -2.41 6.72 -11.65
C SER A 35 -1.88 8.14 -11.67
N LEU A 36 -0.83 8.36 -10.88
CA LEU A 36 -0.05 9.57 -10.84
C LEU A 36 1.39 9.19 -11.17
N LEU A 37 1.86 9.61 -12.35
CA LEU A 37 3.14 9.18 -12.90
C LEU A 37 4.20 10.27 -12.73
N GLY A 38 5.43 9.87 -12.43
CA GLY A 38 6.58 10.77 -12.34
C GLY A 38 6.46 11.80 -11.23
N VAL A 39 5.97 11.40 -10.06
CA VAL A 39 5.79 12.25 -8.88
C VAL A 39 7.16 12.68 -8.35
N LYS A 40 7.52 13.94 -8.59
CA LYS A 40 8.76 14.55 -8.08
C LYS A 40 8.56 15.48 -6.90
N VAL A 41 7.31 15.73 -6.54
CA VAL A 41 6.94 16.54 -5.37
C VAL A 41 6.80 15.63 -4.15
N GLN A 42 6.86 16.22 -2.95
CA GLN A 42 6.59 15.47 -1.75
C GLN A 42 5.10 15.12 -1.69
N TYR A 43 4.79 13.94 -1.15
CA TYR A 43 3.43 13.47 -1.05
C TYR A 43 3.23 12.59 0.18
N SER A 44 1.98 12.56 0.66
CA SER A 44 1.52 11.67 1.72
C SER A 44 0.21 11.00 1.30
N ILE A 45 0.01 9.77 1.74
CA ILE A 45 -1.22 9.01 1.52
C ILE A 45 -1.92 8.92 2.87
N VAL A 46 -3.09 9.54 3.00
CA VAL A 46 -3.80 9.62 4.30
C VAL A 46 -5.23 9.12 4.17
N ASP A 47 -5.87 8.83 5.30
CA ASP A 47 -7.29 8.46 5.31
C ASP A 47 -8.20 9.65 4.94
N ASP A 48 -9.41 9.34 4.48
CA ASP A 48 -10.37 10.36 4.06
C ASP A 48 -10.81 11.27 5.21
N THR A 49 -10.66 10.80 6.45
CA THR A 49 -10.97 11.51 7.69
C THR A 49 -10.04 12.69 7.97
N VAL A 50 -8.88 12.76 7.31
CA VAL A 50 -7.95 13.88 7.48
C VAL A 50 -8.46 15.07 6.67
N GLU A 51 -8.97 16.09 7.37
CA GLU A 51 -9.48 17.33 6.74
C GLU A 51 -8.32 18.25 6.36
N VAL A 52 -7.89 18.17 5.10
CA VAL A 52 -6.83 19.00 4.51
C VAL A 52 -7.27 19.46 3.13
N ILE A 53 -7.14 20.76 2.86
CA ILE A 53 -7.44 21.34 1.56
C ILE A 53 -6.20 21.95 0.91
N LYS A 54 -6.31 22.24 -0.38
CA LYS A 54 -5.28 22.94 -1.14
C LYS A 54 -4.99 24.31 -0.51
N GLY A 55 -3.71 24.60 -0.29
CA GLY A 55 -3.24 25.82 0.36
C GLY A 55 -2.99 25.68 1.86
N ASP A 56 -3.43 24.59 2.48
CA ASP A 56 -3.12 24.31 3.89
C ASP A 56 -1.64 23.95 4.07
N THR A 57 -1.17 24.08 5.31
CA THR A 57 0.17 23.64 5.71
C THR A 57 0.10 22.24 6.31
N MET A 58 0.94 21.33 5.81
CA MET A 58 1.12 20.00 6.39
C MET A 58 1.70 20.12 7.79
N THR A 59 0.88 19.82 8.80
CA THR A 59 1.29 19.71 10.20
C THR A 59 2.03 18.39 10.43
N GLU A 60 2.78 18.29 11.53
CA GLU A 60 3.45 17.03 11.88
C GLU A 60 2.46 15.90 12.14
N GLU A 61 1.25 16.20 12.63
CA GLU A 61 0.19 15.20 12.82
C GLU A 61 -0.23 14.57 11.49
N ILE A 62 -0.36 15.37 10.42
CA ILE A 62 -0.71 14.87 9.10
C ILE A 62 0.43 14.03 8.53
N ILE A 63 1.67 14.49 8.68
CA ILE A 63 2.86 13.76 8.23
C ILE A 63 2.99 12.42 8.97
N ASN A 64 2.69 12.39 10.26
CA ASN A 64 2.70 11.17 11.06
C ASN A 64 1.51 10.23 10.74
N SER A 65 0.45 10.76 10.12
CA SER A 65 -0.68 9.97 9.61
C SER A 65 -0.43 9.40 8.21
N ASP A 66 0.76 9.61 7.64
CA ASP A 66 1.12 9.10 6.33
C ASP A 66 1.18 7.57 6.33
N LYS A 67 0.35 6.97 5.50
CA LYS A 67 0.23 5.53 5.28
C LYS A 67 0.99 5.06 4.05
N LYS A 68 1.88 5.89 3.49
CA LYS A 68 2.73 5.50 2.35
C LYS A 68 3.52 4.20 2.62
N SER A 69 3.98 3.98 3.84
CA SER A 69 4.68 2.74 4.24
C SER A 69 3.79 1.49 4.19
N GLU A 70 2.47 1.64 4.30
CA GLU A 70 1.49 0.57 4.15
C GLU A 70 1.15 0.29 2.66
N CYS A 71 1.47 1.24 1.78
CA CYS A 71 1.21 1.16 0.34
C CYS A 71 2.35 0.42 -0.37
N ILE A 72 2.50 -0.86 -0.05
CA ILE A 72 3.49 -1.76 -0.64
C ILE A 72 3.25 -1.92 -2.14
N SER A 73 4.33 -2.09 -2.92
CA SER A 73 4.22 -2.33 -4.36
C SER A 73 3.40 -3.60 -4.65
N GLU A 74 2.71 -3.64 -5.79
CA GLU A 74 1.95 -4.83 -6.17
C GLU A 74 2.85 -6.06 -6.32
N LYS A 75 4.09 -5.86 -6.76
CA LYS A 75 5.12 -6.91 -6.84
C LYS A 75 5.46 -7.48 -5.46
N ASP A 76 5.64 -6.64 -4.45
CA ASP A 76 5.94 -7.10 -3.09
C ASP A 76 4.75 -7.84 -2.49
N ARG A 77 3.53 -7.32 -2.72
CA ARG A 77 2.29 -7.99 -2.30
C ARG A 77 2.17 -9.39 -2.92
N LEU A 78 2.37 -9.50 -4.23
CA LEU A 78 2.32 -10.78 -4.94
C LEU A 78 3.43 -11.73 -4.51
N THR A 79 4.61 -11.19 -4.17
CA THR A 79 5.74 -12.00 -3.66
C THR A 79 5.40 -12.58 -2.29
N GLN A 80 4.83 -11.77 -1.40
CA GLN A 80 4.40 -12.20 -0.08
C GLN A 80 3.26 -13.24 -0.16
N GLU A 81 2.26 -12.99 -1.02
CA GLU A 81 1.16 -13.92 -1.24
C GLU A 81 1.65 -15.27 -1.82
N ASN A 82 2.57 -15.25 -2.78
CA ASN A 82 3.17 -16.48 -3.30
C ASN A 82 3.96 -17.25 -2.24
N ALA A 83 4.72 -16.55 -1.38
CA ALA A 83 5.44 -17.19 -0.29
C ALA A 83 4.48 -17.85 0.71
N GLU A 84 3.38 -17.19 1.06
CA GLU A 84 2.37 -17.74 1.94
C GLU A 84 1.65 -18.95 1.32
N LEU A 85 1.25 -18.86 0.04
CA LEU A 85 0.61 -19.95 -0.68
C LEU A 85 1.53 -21.18 -0.78
N ARG A 86 2.84 -20.98 -1.02
CA ARG A 86 3.83 -22.07 -1.01
C ARG A 86 3.96 -22.71 0.36
N SER A 87 4.04 -21.92 1.43
CA SER A 87 4.11 -22.45 2.79
C SER A 87 2.86 -23.26 3.15
N ARG A 88 1.67 -22.78 2.78
CA ARG A 88 0.42 -23.53 2.96
C ARG A 88 0.39 -24.83 2.16
N LEU A 89 0.92 -24.82 0.95
CA LEU A 89 1.04 -26.02 0.11
C LEU A 89 1.96 -27.05 0.77
N GLU A 90 3.15 -26.66 1.22
CA GLU A 90 4.09 -27.55 1.91
C GLU A 90 3.47 -28.17 3.17
N ILE A 91 2.76 -27.38 3.97
CA ILE A 91 2.05 -27.88 5.16
C ILE A 91 0.97 -28.90 4.77
N ALA A 92 0.19 -28.61 3.72
CA ALA A 92 -0.84 -29.52 3.24
C ALA A 92 -0.24 -30.83 2.69
N GLU A 93 0.86 -30.76 1.94
CA GLU A 93 1.59 -31.92 1.43
C GLU A 93 2.13 -32.79 2.57
N LEU A 94 2.74 -32.19 3.59
CA LEU A 94 3.21 -32.91 4.78
C LEU A 94 2.06 -33.57 5.56
N ALA A 95 0.93 -32.88 5.70
CA ALA A 95 -0.26 -33.44 6.34
C ALA A 95 -0.83 -34.63 5.56
N ILE A 96 -0.86 -34.56 4.22
CA ILE A 96 -1.29 -35.66 3.36
C ILE A 96 -0.33 -36.85 3.50
N ILE A 97 0.98 -36.63 3.44
CA ILE A 97 1.98 -37.69 3.61
C ILE A 97 1.81 -38.37 4.97
N SER A 98 1.65 -37.58 6.04
CA SER A 98 1.42 -38.13 7.38
C SER A 98 0.14 -38.97 7.47
N LEU A 99 -0.93 -38.58 6.78
CA LEU A 99 -2.17 -39.35 6.71
C LEU A 99 -1.99 -40.65 5.90
N MET A 100 -1.23 -40.61 4.80
CA MET A 100 -0.92 -41.80 4.00
C MET A 100 -0.09 -42.82 4.78
N ASP A 101 0.89 -42.37 5.56
CA ASP A 101 1.70 -43.25 6.42
C ASP A 101 0.93 -43.81 7.62
N SER A 102 -0.15 -43.15 8.03
CA SER A 102 -1.01 -43.57 9.14
C SER A 102 -2.10 -44.57 8.74
N MET A 103 -2.30 -44.82 7.44
CA MET A 103 -3.23 -45.83 6.95
C MET A 103 -2.55 -47.20 6.91
N PRO A 104 -2.99 -48.20 7.69
CA PRO A 104 -2.50 -49.56 7.50
C PRO A 104 -2.92 -50.06 6.11
N MET A 105 -1.99 -50.66 5.37
CA MET A 105 -2.29 -51.39 4.12
C MET A 105 -3.32 -52.50 4.36
#